data_AF-A0AA40DHZ9-F1
#
_entry.id   AF-A0AA40DHZ9-F1
#
_cell.length_a   1.000
_cell.length_b   1.000
_cell.length_c   1.000
_cell.angle_alpha   90.00
_cell.angle_beta   90.00
_cell.angle_gamma   90.00
#
_symmetry.space_group_name_H-M   'P 1'
#
loop_
_entity.id
_entity.type
_entity.pdbx_description
1 polymer ?
#
loop_
_entity_poly.entity_id
_entity_poly.type
_entity_poly.pdbx_seq_one_letter_code
_entity_poly.pdbx_strand_id
1 'polypeptide(L)'
;MEIRLGARIDDVEARLSARIDRLETRIVVADQNSVARQQNGLLVTTKEFPLEALHSVLTGSPIPDFPAQLADIDQLTGAQADIILRELGVSMQAGVLEKRKRIRAFCSVRGV
;
A
#
# COMPACT_ATOMS: atom_id res chain seq x y z
N MET A 1 31.91 32.66 4.13
CA MET A 1 30.85 32.15 5.02
C MET A 1 29.51 32.06 4.29
N GLU A 2 29.14 33.09 3.53
CA GLU A 2 27.88 33.17 2.75
C GLU A 2 27.67 32.01 1.77
N ILE A 3 28.71 31.60 1.02
CA ILE A 3 28.62 30.47 0.06
C ILE A 3 28.23 29.15 0.77
N ARG A 4 28.72 28.90 1.98
CA ARG A 4 28.37 27.70 2.77
C ARG A 4 26.96 27.77 3.33
N LEU A 5 26.43 28.98 3.56
CA LEU A 5 25.06 29.15 4.04
C LEU A 5 24.07 28.95 2.89
N GLY A 6 24.35 29.50 1.69
CA GLY A 6 23.56 29.27 0.49
C GLY A 6 23.41 27.79 0.16
N ALA A 7 24.54 27.07 0.06
CA ALA A 7 24.50 25.62 -0.22
C ALA A 7 23.73 24.79 0.83
N ARG A 8 23.72 25.23 2.09
CA ARG A 8 22.92 24.57 3.14
C ARG A 8 21.42 24.87 3.03
N ILE A 9 21.06 26.07 2.57
CA ILE A 9 19.66 26.44 2.33
C ILE A 9 19.13 25.63 1.14
N ASP A 10 19.89 25.53 0.05
CA ASP A 10 19.51 24.76 -1.13
C ASP A 10 19.32 23.26 -0.82
N ASP A 11 20.20 22.67 0.01
CA ASP A 11 20.03 21.27 0.48
C ASP A 11 18.74 21.10 1.29
N VAL A 12 18.44 22.04 2.20
CA VAL A 12 17.22 21.99 3.02
C VAL A 12 15.98 22.14 2.15
N GLU A 13 15.99 23.05 1.17
CA GLU A 13 14.90 23.26 0.24
C GLU A 13 14.64 22.00 -0.59
N ALA A 14 15.68 21.43 -1.21
CA ALA A 14 15.56 20.20 -2.00
C ALA A 14 15.02 19.03 -1.17
N ARG A 15 15.47 18.89 0.08
CA ARG A 15 14.99 17.84 0.99
C ARG A 15 13.56 18.09 1.46
N LEU A 16 13.14 19.34 1.60
CA LEU A 16 11.78 19.67 1.99
C LEU A 16 10.81 19.42 0.84
N SER A 17 11.13 19.87 -0.38
CA SER A 17 10.33 19.61 -1.58
C SER A 17 10.14 18.11 -1.79
N ALA A 18 11.22 17.31 -1.73
CA ALA A 18 11.13 15.86 -1.84
C ALA A 18 10.28 15.19 -0.73
N ARG A 19 10.19 15.81 0.46
CA ARG A 19 9.31 15.31 1.54
C ARG A 19 7.86 15.69 1.31
N ILE A 20 7.59 16.87 0.76
CA ILE A 20 6.24 17.32 0.41
C ILE A 20 5.68 16.43 -0.70
N ASP A 21 6.44 16.18 -1.78
CA ASP A 21 6.01 15.32 -2.89
C ASP A 21 5.64 13.90 -2.40
N ARG A 22 6.43 13.35 -1.46
CA ARG A 22 6.15 12.05 -0.84
C ARG A 22 4.88 12.07 0.02
N LEU A 23 4.59 13.18 0.70
CA LEU A 23 3.38 13.32 1.50
C LEU A 23 2.15 13.44 0.59
N GLU A 24 2.23 14.24 -0.47
CA GLU A 24 1.16 14.36 -1.47
C GLU A 24 0.83 12.99 -2.08
N THR A 25 1.85 12.25 -2.50
CA THR A 25 1.70 10.88 -3.02
C THR A 25 0.97 9.99 -2.01
N ARG A 26 1.38 10.02 -0.74
CA ARG A 26 0.76 9.19 0.31
C ARG A 26 -0.68 9.58 0.61
N ILE A 27 -1.04 10.86 0.48
CA ILE A 27 -2.43 11.33 0.66
C ILE A 27 -3.30 10.79 -0.47
N VAL A 28 -2.86 10.94 -1.72
CA VAL A 28 -3.59 10.41 -2.89
C VAL A 28 -3.77 8.90 -2.80
N VAL A 29 -2.70 8.16 -2.45
CA VAL A 29 -2.76 6.71 -2.26
C VAL A 29 -3.69 6.30 -1.13
N ALA A 30 -3.74 7.07 -0.04
CA ALA A 30 -4.64 6.77 1.08
C ALA A 30 -6.10 6.89 0.66
N ASP A 31 -6.43 7.88 -0.16
CA ASP A 31 -7.76 8.06 -0.74
C ASP A 31 -8.12 6.93 -1.72
N GLN A 32 -7.24 6.66 -2.70
CA GLN A 32 -7.38 5.54 -3.65
C GLN A 32 -7.59 4.19 -2.94
N ASN A 33 -6.78 3.92 -1.91
CA ASN A 33 -6.91 2.71 -1.12
C ASN A 33 -8.20 2.68 -0.28
N SER A 34 -8.74 3.83 0.11
CA SER A 34 -10.03 3.89 0.80
C SER A 34 -11.18 3.57 -0.15
N VAL A 35 -11.14 4.07 -1.39
CA VAL A 35 -12.09 3.72 -2.45
C VAL A 35 -12.00 2.24 -2.82
N ALA A 36 -10.79 1.72 -3.08
CA ALA A 36 -10.58 0.30 -3.40
C ALA A 36 -11.07 -0.62 -2.27
N ARG A 37 -10.83 -0.24 -1.01
CA ARG A 37 -11.39 -0.94 0.16
C ARG A 37 -12.91 -0.92 0.16
N GLN A 38 -13.54 0.22 -0.08
CA GLN A 38 -14.99 0.32 -0.11
C GLN A 38 -15.58 -0.61 -1.18
N GLN A 39 -14.99 -0.60 -2.38
CA GLN A 39 -15.38 -1.48 -3.48
C GLN A 39 -15.22 -2.95 -3.09
N ASN A 40 -14.03 -3.34 -2.62
CA ASN A 40 -13.76 -4.72 -2.20
C ASN A 40 -14.71 -5.19 -1.10
N GLY A 41 -15.08 -4.32 -0.15
CA GLY A 41 -16.04 -4.63 0.91
C GLY A 41 -17.45 -4.94 0.38
N LEU A 42 -17.88 -4.28 -0.70
CA LEU A 42 -19.15 -4.60 -1.37
C LEU A 42 -19.05 -5.92 -2.13
N LEU A 43 -17.91 -6.21 -2.75
CA LEU A 43 -17.67 -7.42 -3.55
C LEU A 43 -17.55 -8.71 -2.74
N VAL A 44 -17.27 -8.64 -1.42
CA VAL A 44 -17.32 -9.80 -0.53
C VAL A 44 -18.69 -10.51 -0.61
N THR A 45 -19.76 -9.78 -0.95
CA THR A 45 -21.12 -10.34 -1.06
C THR A 45 -21.40 -11.01 -2.41
N THR A 46 -20.68 -10.65 -3.46
CA THR A 46 -20.91 -11.10 -4.84
C THR A 46 -19.60 -11.65 -5.40
N LYS A 47 -19.41 -12.98 -5.32
CA LYS A 47 -18.20 -13.72 -5.75
C LYS A 47 -17.84 -13.61 -7.25
N GLU A 48 -18.49 -12.72 -7.97
CA GLU A 48 -18.44 -12.59 -9.43
C GLU A 48 -17.45 -11.52 -9.90
N PHE A 49 -17.08 -10.57 -9.02
CA PHE A 49 -16.21 -9.45 -9.40
C PHE A 49 -14.81 -9.57 -8.80
N PRO A 50 -13.76 -9.20 -9.57
CA PRO A 50 -12.40 -9.20 -9.06
C PRO A 50 -12.21 -8.10 -8.01
N LEU A 51 -11.31 -8.34 -7.06
CA LEU A 51 -10.84 -7.34 -6.11
C LEU A 51 -10.14 -6.20 -6.87
N GLU A 52 -10.50 -4.98 -6.50
CA GLU A 52 -9.75 -3.79 -6.87
C GLU A 52 -8.39 -3.82 -6.17
N ALA A 53 -7.33 -3.60 -6.94
CA ALA A 53 -5.97 -3.62 -6.42
C ALA A 53 -5.74 -2.43 -5.47
N LEU A 54 -5.15 -2.72 -4.32
CA LEU A 54 -4.61 -1.65 -3.48
C LEU A 54 -3.40 -1.03 -4.16
N HIS A 55 -3.17 0.25 -3.88
CA HIS A 55 -2.08 1.05 -4.39
C HIS A 55 -0.93 1.08 -3.36
N SER A 56 0.29 1.01 -3.88
CA SER A 56 1.52 1.06 -3.09
C SER A 56 1.71 2.45 -2.48
N VAL A 57 1.95 2.49 -1.17
CA VAL A 57 2.31 3.73 -0.46
C VAL A 57 3.73 4.21 -0.78
N LEU A 58 4.52 3.37 -1.46
CA LEU A 58 5.90 3.66 -1.85
C LEU A 58 5.98 4.27 -3.25
N THR A 59 5.15 3.80 -4.18
CA THR A 59 5.23 4.17 -5.60
C THR A 59 4.01 4.92 -6.13
N GLY A 60 2.89 4.92 -5.40
CA GLY A 60 1.64 5.51 -5.89
C GLY A 60 0.87 4.66 -6.89
N SER A 61 1.45 3.56 -7.37
CA SER A 61 0.87 2.70 -8.41
C SER A 61 0.10 1.52 -7.82
N PRO A 62 -0.82 0.89 -8.59
CA PRO A 62 -1.41 -0.39 -8.21
C PRO A 62 -0.33 -1.40 -7.83
N ILE A 63 -0.55 -2.15 -6.75
CA ILE A 63 0.39 -3.20 -6.33
C ILE A 63 0.44 -4.29 -7.43
N PRO A 64 1.63 -4.64 -7.93
CA PRO A 64 1.75 -5.65 -8.98
C PRO A 64 1.33 -7.03 -8.47
N ASP A 65 0.77 -7.85 -9.37
CA ASP A 65 0.30 -9.21 -9.09
C ASP A 65 -0.65 -9.30 -7.87
N PHE A 66 -1.46 -8.25 -7.68
CA PHE A 66 -2.43 -8.21 -6.60
C PHE A 66 -3.52 -9.30 -6.81
N PRO A 67 -3.91 -10.02 -5.74
CA PRO A 67 -4.96 -11.04 -5.80
C PRO A 67 -6.24 -10.54 -6.47
N ALA A 68 -6.72 -11.25 -7.49
CA ALA A 68 -7.98 -10.92 -8.15
C ALA A 68 -9.19 -11.38 -7.33
N GLN A 69 -9.05 -12.37 -6.46
CA GLN A 69 -10.12 -12.86 -5.59
C GLN A 69 -9.65 -13.05 -4.15
N LEU A 70 -10.60 -13.08 -3.21
CA LEU A 70 -10.29 -13.40 -1.81
C LEU A 70 -9.68 -14.80 -1.65
N ALA A 71 -10.05 -15.75 -2.52
CA ALA A 71 -9.48 -17.09 -2.52
C ALA A 71 -8.00 -17.08 -2.97
N ASP A 72 -7.62 -16.16 -3.85
CA ASP A 72 -6.23 -16.02 -4.32
C ASP A 72 -5.32 -15.52 -3.19
N ILE A 73 -5.85 -14.72 -2.26
CA ILE A 73 -5.13 -14.31 -1.04
C ILE A 73 -4.72 -15.55 -0.23
N ASP A 74 -5.57 -16.57 -0.16
CA ASP A 74 -5.29 -17.80 0.58
C ASP A 74 -4.18 -18.65 -0.08
N GLN A 75 -3.89 -18.41 -1.36
CA GLN A 75 -2.85 -19.11 -2.12
C GLN A 75 -1.51 -18.37 -2.16
N LEU A 76 -1.43 -17.12 -1.67
CA LEU A 76 -0.20 -16.32 -1.72
C LEU A 76 0.98 -17.02 -1.03
N THR A 77 2.12 -17.14 -1.72
CA THR A 77 3.36 -17.56 -1.08
C THR A 77 3.84 -16.54 -0.03
N GLY A 78 4.74 -16.95 0.87
CA GLY A 78 5.33 -16.04 1.85
C GLY A 78 5.99 -14.82 1.19
N ALA A 79 6.71 -15.03 0.09
CA ALA A 79 7.37 -13.97 -0.67
C ALA A 79 6.38 -12.99 -1.32
N GLN A 80 5.32 -13.49 -1.95
CA GLN A 80 4.29 -12.63 -2.53
C GLN A 80 3.57 -11.81 -1.46
N ALA A 81 3.25 -12.43 -0.32
CA ALA A 81 2.63 -11.72 0.80
C ALA A 81 3.57 -10.64 1.38
N ASP A 82 4.87 -10.89 1.45
CA ASP A 82 5.86 -9.91 1.88
C ASP A 82 5.98 -8.73 0.91
N ILE A 83 5.91 -8.98 -0.39
CA ILE A 83 5.90 -7.92 -1.40
C ILE A 83 4.69 -7.02 -1.19
N ILE A 84 3.48 -7.60 -1.13
CA ILE A 84 2.24 -6.82 -0.95
C ILE A 84 2.28 -6.01 0.35
N LEU A 85 2.65 -6.63 1.47
CA LEU A 85 2.70 -5.93 2.77
C LEU A 85 3.72 -4.79 2.76
N ARG A 86 4.90 -5.00 2.15
CA ARG A 86 5.92 -3.97 2.00
C ARG A 86 5.42 -2.79 1.16
N GLU A 87 4.75 -3.05 0.04
CA GLU A 87 4.14 -2.00 -0.79
C GLU A 87 3.02 -1.25 -0.05
N LEU A 88 2.34 -1.90 0.91
CA LEU A 88 1.39 -1.26 1.84
C LEU A 88 2.07 -0.53 3.01
N GLY A 89 3.41 -0.53 3.08
CA GLY A 89 4.19 0.11 4.14
C GLY A 89 4.20 -0.67 5.47
N VAL A 90 3.85 -1.96 5.45
CA VAL A 90 3.86 -2.85 6.61
C VAL A 90 4.98 -3.87 6.47
N SER A 91 5.86 -3.93 7.45
CA SER A 91 6.80 -5.05 7.61
C SER A 91 6.32 -5.94 8.74
N MET A 92 6.19 -7.24 8.49
CA MET A 92 5.68 -8.20 9.46
C MET A 92 6.56 -9.45 9.50
N GLN A 93 7.22 -9.67 10.65
CA GLN A 93 7.93 -10.92 10.93
C GLN A 93 6.95 -11.97 11.46
N ALA A 94 6.16 -12.54 10.56
CA ALA A 94 5.18 -13.58 10.92
C ALA A 94 5.12 -14.70 9.86
N GLY A 95 4.45 -15.79 10.22
CA GLY A 95 4.15 -16.87 9.29
C GLY A 95 3.22 -16.41 8.15
N VAL A 96 3.27 -17.13 7.03
CA VAL A 96 2.49 -16.80 5.82
C VAL A 96 0.99 -16.68 6.08
N LEU A 97 0.43 -17.50 6.97
CA LEU A 97 -0.98 -17.46 7.36
C LEU A 97 -1.38 -16.09 7.95
N GLU A 98 -0.56 -15.55 8.85
CA GLU A 98 -0.84 -14.25 9.48
C GLU A 98 -0.65 -13.10 8.49
N LYS A 99 0.32 -13.20 7.58
CA LYS A 99 0.49 -12.25 6.48
C LYS A 99 -0.73 -12.21 5.56
N ARG A 100 -1.26 -13.38 5.18
CA ARG A 100 -2.49 -13.50 4.38
C ARG A 100 -3.70 -12.92 5.10
N LYS A 101 -3.88 -13.22 6.40
CA LYS A 101 -4.93 -12.60 7.22
C LYS A 101 -4.82 -11.07 7.23
N ARG A 102 -3.60 -10.54 7.35
CA ARG A 102 -3.35 -9.10 7.34
C ARG A 102 -3.70 -8.47 5.99
N ILE A 103 -3.30 -9.10 4.88
CA ILE A 103 -3.65 -8.63 3.51
C ILE A 103 -5.17 -8.65 3.32
N ARG A 104 -5.84 -9.74 3.73
CA ARG A 104 -7.29 -9.84 3.70
C ARG A 104 -7.96 -8.70 4.50
N ALA A 105 -7.43 -8.36 5.67
CA ALA A 105 -7.93 -7.24 6.45
C ALA A 105 -7.75 -5.89 5.74
N PHE A 106 -6.64 -5.69 5.01
CA PHE A 106 -6.42 -4.50 4.19
C PHE A 106 -7.38 -4.38 3.00
N CYS A 107 -7.86 -5.50 2.46
CA CYS A 107 -8.81 -5.55 1.34
C CYS A 107 -10.28 -5.39 1.77
N SER A 108 -10.56 -5.01 3.02
CA SER A 108 -11.90 -4.93 3.64
C SER A 108 -12.48 -6.23 4.19
N VAL A 109 -11.70 -6.93 5.01
CA VAL A 109 -12.26 -7.89 5.97
C VAL A 109 -11.84 -7.49 7.38
N ARG A 110 -12.62 -6.60 8.01
CA ARG A 110 -12.68 -6.63 9.48
C ARG A 110 -13.37 -7.94 9.85
N GLY A 111 -12.74 -8.71 10.73
CA GLY A 111 -13.15 -10.06 11.09
C GLY A 111 -14.64 -10.20 11.40
N VAL A 112 -15.21 -11.29 10.89
CA VAL A 112 -15.98 -12.18 11.76
C VAL A 112 -14.98 -12.87 12.68
#